data_AF-A0A945JZ27-F1
#
_entry.id   AF-A0A945JZ27-F1
#
_cell.length_a   1.000
_cell.length_b   1.000
_cell.length_c   1.000
_cell.angle_alpha   90.00
_cell.angle_beta   90.00
_cell.angle_gamma   90.00
#
_symmetry.space_group_name_H-M   'P 1'
#
loop_
_entity.id
_entity.type
_entity.pdbx_description
1 polymer ?
#
loop_
_entity_poly.entity_id
_entity_poly.type
_entity_poly.pdbx_seq_one_letter_code
_entity_poly.pdbx_strand_id
1 'polypeptide(L)'
;MIPLIGIIIVVLLGVAISVYVKQRGLTLEAIKGLPMTRLQKRAWLSLAIGLSLSAAIVALFAVQGFDAYDQDPTMQHTVLGLFLGTIMASLLTDPFGLPKRDGSDASDERDSLIMDRAPRVQAVAIILTLAAWLIFLTVHYHGASVVPKTFLYLIFFSALIAYTLGLSLGILMGYRKMGRYGEG
;
A
#
# COMPACT_ATOMS: atom_id res chain seq x y z
N MET A 1 5.41 -4.15 25.28
CA MET A 1 5.10 -2.70 25.27
C MET A 1 5.41 -2.15 23.89
N ILE A 2 4.38 -1.80 23.10
CA ILE A 2 4.60 -1.14 21.80
C ILE A 2 5.27 0.21 22.11
N PRO A 3 6.49 0.48 21.65
CA PRO A 3 7.17 1.72 22.01
C PRO A 3 6.33 2.87 21.47
N LEU A 4 5.99 3.82 22.36
CA LEU A 4 5.23 5.05 22.10
C LEU A 4 5.65 5.76 20.79
N ILE A 5 6.90 5.59 20.39
CA ILE A 5 7.51 6.07 19.15
C ILE A 5 6.82 5.51 17.88
N GLY A 6 6.42 4.24 17.86
CA GLY A 6 5.72 3.64 16.72
C GLY A 6 4.32 4.21 16.53
N ILE A 7 3.62 4.48 17.64
CA ILE A 7 2.33 5.18 17.63
C ILE A 7 2.54 6.63 17.16
N ILE A 8 3.59 7.31 17.64
CA ILE A 8 3.92 8.68 17.21
C ILE A 8 4.21 8.74 15.71
N ILE A 9 4.95 7.78 15.14
CA ILE A 9 5.24 7.75 13.70
C ILE A 9 3.97 7.50 12.88
N VAL A 10 3.11 6.56 13.28
CA VAL A 10 1.84 6.30 12.60
C VAL A 10 0.90 7.51 12.70
N VAL A 11 0.87 8.17 13.86
CA VAL A 11 0.11 9.41 14.06
C VAL A 11 0.70 10.54 13.21
N LEU A 12 2.02 10.69 13.14
CA LEU A 12 2.67 11.70 12.30
C LEU A 12 2.45 11.43 10.81
N LEU A 13 2.46 10.18 10.38
CA LEU A 13 2.11 9.79 9.01
C LEU A 13 0.63 10.05 8.72
N GLY A 14 -0.27 9.70 9.64
CA GLY A 14 -1.70 9.97 9.53
C GLY A 14 -2.04 11.46 9.55
N VAL A 15 -1.31 12.26 10.34
CA VAL A 15 -1.41 13.72 10.38
C VAL A 15 -0.81 14.33 9.12
N ALA A 16 0.34 13.86 8.63
CA ALA A 16 0.92 14.33 7.38
C ALA A 16 -0.01 14.03 6.19
N ILE A 17 -0.62 12.84 6.15
CA ILE A 17 -1.63 12.46 5.16
C ILE A 17 -2.89 13.32 5.32
N SER A 18 -3.40 13.52 6.54
CA SER A 18 -4.58 14.35 6.79
C SER A 18 -4.35 15.82 6.47
N VAL A 19 -3.18 16.38 6.80
CA VAL A 19 -2.78 17.75 6.46
C VAL A 19 -2.60 17.87 4.95
N TYR A 20 -2.00 16.88 4.29
CA TYR A 20 -1.86 16.84 2.83
C TYR A 20 -3.22 16.72 2.11
N VAL A 21 -4.17 15.96 2.68
CA VAL A 21 -5.54 15.82 2.17
C VAL A 21 -6.34 17.10 2.42
N LYS A 22 -6.27 17.68 3.63
CA LYS A 22 -7.01 18.88 4.04
C LYS A 22 -6.52 20.14 3.33
N GLN A 23 -5.22 20.31 3.13
CA GLN A 23 -4.66 21.43 2.34
C GLN A 23 -5.06 21.39 0.85
N ARG A 24 -5.55 20.24 0.35
CA ARG A 24 -6.02 20.09 -1.04
C ARG A 24 -7.54 19.91 -1.18
N GLY A 25 -8.30 20.10 -0.10
CA GLY A 25 -9.75 19.88 -0.05
C GLY A 25 -10.61 20.82 -0.90
N LEU A 26 -10.05 21.89 -1.48
CA LEU A 26 -10.81 22.87 -2.26
C LEU A 26 -11.02 22.50 -3.74
N THR A 27 -10.62 21.30 -4.18
CA THR A 27 -10.74 20.88 -5.60
C THR A 27 -11.61 19.64 -5.83
N LEU A 28 -12.41 19.22 -4.83
CA LEU A 28 -13.34 18.10 -4.98
C LEU A 28 -14.57 18.44 -5.85
N GLU A 29 -14.88 19.73 -6.05
CA GLU A 29 -16.01 20.14 -6.89
C GLU A 29 -15.73 20.01 -8.40
N ALA A 30 -14.47 19.92 -8.82
CA ALA A 30 -14.11 19.89 -10.24
C ALA A 30 -14.25 18.50 -10.91
N ILE A 31 -14.55 17.43 -10.16
CA ILE A 31 -14.72 16.05 -10.68
C ILE A 31 -16.20 15.61 -10.62
N LYS A 32 -17.15 16.54 -10.80
CA LYS A 32 -18.56 16.20 -11.01
C LYS A 32 -18.81 16.14 -12.53
N GLY A 33 -18.64 14.99 -13.17
CA GLY A 33 -19.16 14.81 -14.53
C GLY A 33 -18.62 13.67 -15.40
N LEU A 34 -17.40 13.19 -15.19
CA LEU A 34 -16.82 12.12 -16.03
C LEU A 34 -16.79 10.77 -15.28
N PRO A 35 -17.23 9.66 -15.92
CA PRO A 35 -17.19 8.33 -15.31
C PRO A 35 -15.74 7.89 -15.06
N MET A 36 -15.53 7.23 -13.92
CA MET A 36 -14.20 6.77 -13.48
C MET A 36 -13.65 5.68 -14.42
N THR A 37 -12.38 5.79 -14.81
CA THR A 37 -11.73 4.80 -15.72
C THR A 37 -11.59 3.44 -15.05
N ARG A 38 -11.43 2.38 -15.86
CA ARG A 38 -11.19 1.01 -15.34
C ARG A 38 -9.93 0.96 -14.47
N LEU A 39 -8.84 1.57 -14.91
CA LEU A 39 -7.58 1.63 -14.16
C LEU A 39 -7.74 2.38 -12.83
N GLN A 40 -8.52 3.47 -12.80
CA GLN A 40 -8.80 4.20 -11.56
C GLN A 40 -9.69 3.39 -10.59
N LYS A 41 -10.72 2.68 -11.10
CA LYS A 41 -11.56 1.77 -10.27
C LYS A 41 -10.74 0.63 -9.68
N ARG A 42 -9.89 0.00 -10.49
CA ARG A 42 -8.97 -1.04 -10.03
C ARG A 42 -8.01 -0.52 -8.97
N ALA A 43 -7.41 0.65 -9.19
CA ALA A 43 -6.49 1.26 -8.22
C ALA A 43 -7.18 1.51 -6.87
N TRP A 44 -8.43 1.98 -6.86
CA TRP A 44 -9.20 2.13 -5.62
C TRP A 44 -9.45 0.79 -4.92
N LEU A 45 -9.81 -0.25 -5.67
CA LEU A 45 -10.04 -1.57 -5.09
C LEU A 45 -8.74 -2.17 -4.53
N SER A 46 -7.65 -2.15 -5.30
CA SER A 46 -6.34 -2.62 -4.84
C SER A 46 -5.86 -1.86 -3.61
N LEU A 47 -6.13 -0.55 -3.54
CA LEU A 47 -5.86 0.26 -2.35
C LEU A 47 -6.69 -0.22 -1.15
N ALA A 48 -7.99 -0.43 -1.32
CA ALA A 48 -8.87 -0.88 -0.25
C ALA A 48 -8.46 -2.27 0.28
N ILE A 49 -8.14 -3.21 -0.62
CA ILE A 49 -7.68 -4.56 -0.26
C ILE A 49 -6.34 -4.46 0.50
N GLY A 50 -5.36 -3.70 -0.02
CA GLY A 50 -4.06 -3.54 0.61
C GLY A 50 -4.16 -2.89 2.00
N LEU A 51 -5.03 -1.88 2.18
CA LEU A 51 -5.27 -1.25 3.47
C LEU A 51 -5.94 -2.21 4.46
N SER A 52 -6.89 -3.02 3.98
CA SER A 52 -7.58 -4.03 4.79
C SER A 52 -6.60 -5.11 5.27
N LEU A 53 -5.73 -5.60 4.38
CA LEU A 53 -4.65 -6.53 4.74
C LEU A 53 -3.71 -5.89 5.77
N SER A 54 -3.28 -4.65 5.53
CA SER A 54 -2.38 -3.94 6.45
C SER A 54 -2.98 -3.83 7.84
N ALA A 55 -4.26 -3.45 7.93
CA ALA A 55 -4.98 -3.34 9.21
C ALA A 55 -5.10 -4.70 9.90
N ALA A 56 -5.41 -5.77 9.15
CA ALA A 56 -5.51 -7.13 9.69
C ALA A 56 -4.17 -7.62 10.27
N ILE A 57 -3.06 -7.41 9.55
CA ILE A 57 -1.72 -7.78 10.01
C ILE A 57 -1.34 -6.97 11.26
N VAL A 58 -1.53 -5.65 11.24
CA VAL A 58 -1.24 -4.79 12.40
C VAL A 58 -2.05 -5.23 13.62
N ALA A 59 -3.35 -5.51 13.46
CA ALA A 59 -4.21 -5.99 14.55
C ALA A 59 -3.75 -7.34 15.10
N LEU A 60 -3.39 -8.28 14.22
CA LEU A 60 -2.92 -9.62 14.62
C LEU A 60 -1.66 -9.53 15.47
N PHE A 61 -0.66 -8.77 15.02
CA PHE A 61 0.60 -8.58 15.77
C PHE A 61 0.43 -7.70 17.01
N ALA A 62 -0.52 -6.77 17.03
CA ALA A 62 -0.82 -5.98 18.23
C ALA A 62 -1.46 -6.81 19.35
N VAL A 63 -2.26 -7.82 19.00
CA VAL A 63 -2.94 -8.70 19.97
C VAL A 63 -2.04 -9.85 20.41
N GLN A 64 -1.36 -10.52 19.48
CA GLN A 64 -0.57 -11.73 19.80
C GLN A 64 0.90 -11.43 20.14
N GLY A 65 1.41 -10.26 19.74
CA GLY A 65 2.83 -9.91 19.89
C GLY A 65 3.71 -10.51 18.79
N PHE A 66 4.97 -10.07 18.74
CA PHE A 66 5.93 -10.51 17.73
C PHE A 66 6.44 -11.94 17.97
N ASP A 67 6.66 -12.30 19.23
CA ASP A 67 7.22 -13.61 19.60
C ASP A 67 6.26 -14.77 19.27
N ALA A 68 4.95 -14.51 19.30
CA ALA A 68 3.93 -15.49 18.95
C ALA A 68 4.07 -16.01 17.51
N TYR A 69 4.59 -15.19 16.59
CA TYR A 69 4.78 -15.63 15.21
C TYR A 69 5.80 -16.78 15.10
N ASP A 70 6.84 -16.80 15.94
CA ASP A 70 7.82 -17.88 15.92
C ASP A 70 7.39 -19.10 16.73
N GLN A 71 6.50 -18.91 17.71
CA GLN A 71 6.08 -19.95 18.66
C GLN A 71 4.78 -20.66 18.26
N ASP A 72 3.90 -20.01 17.51
CA ASP A 72 2.61 -20.57 17.09
C ASP A 72 2.53 -20.75 15.56
N PRO A 73 2.59 -22.00 15.07
CA PRO A 73 2.38 -22.31 13.65
C PRO A 73 1.05 -21.80 13.11
N THR A 74 0.01 -21.71 13.95
CA THR A 74 -1.32 -21.20 13.55
C THR A 74 -1.25 -19.74 13.13
N MET A 75 -0.48 -18.92 13.87
CA MET A 75 -0.27 -17.51 13.52
C MET A 75 0.48 -17.39 12.18
N GLN A 76 1.50 -18.21 11.95
CA GLN A 76 2.26 -18.22 10.68
C GLN A 76 1.35 -18.55 9.50
N HIS A 77 0.56 -19.62 9.60
CA HIS A 77 -0.38 -20.01 8.55
C HIS A 77 -1.46 -18.94 8.32
N THR A 78 -1.91 -18.27 9.38
CA THR A 78 -2.88 -17.18 9.26
C THR A 78 -2.30 -16.00 8.48
N VAL A 79 -1.08 -15.56 8.82
CA VAL A 79 -0.40 -14.47 8.09
C VAL A 79 -0.16 -14.86 6.64
N LEU A 80 0.34 -16.06 6.38
CA LEU A 80 0.58 -16.56 5.03
C LEU A 80 -0.73 -16.66 4.23
N GLY A 81 -1.79 -17.18 4.85
CA GLY A 81 -3.13 -17.27 4.27
C GLY A 81 -3.73 -15.91 3.95
N LEU A 82 -3.55 -14.90 4.80
CA LEU A 82 -3.97 -13.52 4.53
C LEU A 82 -3.24 -12.93 3.31
N PHE A 83 -1.93 -13.17 3.20
CA PHE A 83 -1.13 -12.72 2.05
C PHE A 83 -1.55 -13.43 0.75
N LEU A 84 -1.60 -14.77 0.75
CA LEU A 84 -2.03 -15.54 -0.41
C LEU A 84 -3.46 -15.20 -0.80
N GLY A 85 -4.37 -15.09 0.17
CA GLY A 85 -5.76 -14.68 -0.06
C GLY A 85 -5.86 -13.29 -0.69
N THR A 86 -5.01 -12.34 -0.27
CA THR A 86 -4.97 -11.00 -0.85
C THR A 86 -4.43 -10.99 -2.29
N ILE A 87 -3.38 -11.78 -2.57
CA ILE A 87 -2.85 -11.95 -3.92
C ILE A 87 -3.93 -12.56 -4.83
N MET A 88 -4.61 -13.61 -4.35
CA MET A 88 -5.70 -14.26 -5.09
C MET A 88 -6.89 -13.33 -5.31
N ALA A 89 -7.32 -12.56 -4.32
CA ALA A 89 -8.38 -11.56 -4.46
C ALA A 89 -8.02 -10.49 -5.50
N SER A 90 -6.76 -10.05 -5.50
CA SER A 90 -6.24 -9.08 -6.46
C SER A 90 -6.22 -9.65 -7.89
N LEU A 91 -5.79 -10.90 -8.07
CA LEU A 91 -5.79 -11.62 -9.35
C LEU A 91 -7.22 -11.84 -9.86
N LEU A 92 -8.14 -12.30 -9.02
CA LEU A 92 -9.52 -12.58 -9.46
C LEU A 92 -10.27 -11.32 -9.93
N THR A 93 -9.88 -10.14 -9.44
CA THR A 93 -10.56 -8.90 -9.84
C THR A 93 -10.10 -8.39 -11.21
N ASP A 94 -8.86 -8.65 -11.61
CA ASP A 94 -8.35 -8.30 -12.93
C ASP A 94 -7.26 -9.29 -13.36
N PRO A 95 -7.65 -10.45 -13.94
CA PRO A 95 -6.78 -11.61 -14.03
C PRO A 95 -5.41 -11.33 -14.62
N PHE A 96 -5.28 -10.43 -15.59
CA PHE A 96 -3.98 -10.06 -16.17
C PHE A 96 -3.98 -8.66 -16.81
N GLY A 97 -4.93 -7.78 -16.45
CA GLY A 97 -5.07 -6.48 -17.11
C GLY A 97 -5.44 -6.59 -18.60
N LEU A 98 -6.01 -7.72 -19.02
CA LEU A 98 -6.33 -7.97 -20.41
C LEU A 98 -7.47 -7.04 -20.87
N PRO A 99 -7.35 -6.44 -22.07
CA PRO A 99 -8.45 -5.73 -22.69
C PRO A 99 -9.64 -6.68 -22.82
N LYS A 100 -10.86 -6.15 -22.68
CA LYS A 100 -12.03 -6.94 -23.06
C LYS A 100 -11.92 -7.35 -24.52
N ARG A 101 -12.48 -8.51 -24.83
CA ARG A 101 -12.45 -9.13 -26.16
C ARG A 101 -13.10 -8.25 -27.25
N ASP A 102 -13.88 -7.25 -26.86
CA ASP A 102 -14.57 -6.28 -27.71
C ASP A 102 -13.73 -5.01 -28.01
N GLY A 103 -12.52 -4.88 -27.46
CA GLY A 103 -11.66 -3.71 -27.68
C GLY A 103 -12.14 -2.42 -27.01
N SER A 104 -13.29 -2.44 -26.30
CA SER A 104 -13.87 -1.28 -25.61
C SER A 104 -13.08 -0.80 -24.39
N ASP A 105 -12.08 -1.59 -24.00
CA ASP A 105 -11.25 -1.43 -22.80
C ASP A 105 -9.77 -1.17 -23.17
N ALA A 106 -9.51 -0.67 -24.38
CA ALA A 106 -8.18 -0.27 -24.80
C ALA A 106 -7.67 0.85 -23.86
N SER A 107 -6.46 0.67 -23.31
CA SER A 107 -5.77 1.68 -22.51
C SER A 107 -5.72 2.99 -23.29
N ASP A 108 -6.34 4.03 -22.73
CA ASP A 108 -6.25 5.39 -23.27
C ASP A 108 -4.79 5.87 -23.21
N GLU A 109 -4.40 6.84 -24.06
CA GLU A 109 -3.07 7.48 -24.00
C GLU A 109 -2.82 8.11 -22.62
N ARG A 110 -3.90 8.53 -21.97
CA ARG A 110 -3.88 9.01 -20.59
C ARG A 110 -3.43 7.94 -19.60
N ASP A 111 -3.88 6.71 -19.78
CA ASP A 111 -3.61 5.59 -18.88
C ASP A 111 -2.14 5.15 -19.00
N SER A 112 -1.58 5.17 -20.21
CA SER A 112 -0.15 4.87 -20.44
C SER A 112 0.76 5.90 -19.77
N LEU A 113 0.46 7.20 -19.93
CA LEU A 113 1.21 8.28 -19.27
C LEU A 113 1.17 8.20 -17.74
N ILE A 114 0.07 7.73 -17.16
CA ILE A 114 -0.04 7.50 -15.71
C ILE A 114 0.81 6.27 -15.31
N MET A 115 0.71 5.19 -16.07
CA MET A 115 1.44 3.94 -15.81
C MET A 115 2.96 4.12 -15.91
N ASP A 116 3.45 5.06 -16.72
CA ASP A 116 4.88 5.40 -16.78
C ASP A 116 5.39 6.11 -15.51
N ARG A 117 4.50 6.79 -14.78
CA ARG A 117 4.85 7.62 -13.61
C ARG A 117 4.51 6.93 -12.29
N ALA A 118 3.45 6.12 -12.25
CA ALA A 118 2.97 5.45 -11.04
C ALA A 118 4.04 4.59 -10.33
N PRO A 119 4.92 3.84 -11.04
CA PRO A 119 6.00 3.07 -10.41
C PRO A 119 6.99 3.91 -9.60
N ARG A 120 7.09 5.23 -9.85
CA ARG A 120 7.94 6.11 -9.04
C ARG A 120 7.40 6.25 -7.62
N VAL A 121 6.08 6.40 -7.47
CA VAL A 121 5.41 6.47 -6.15
C VAL A 121 5.55 5.14 -5.43
N GLN A 122 5.42 4.04 -6.17
CA GLN A 122 5.65 2.70 -5.67
C GLN A 122 7.08 2.49 -5.14
N ALA A 123 8.09 2.87 -5.91
CA ALA A 123 9.49 2.76 -5.50
C ALA A 123 9.77 3.58 -4.22
N VAL A 124 9.26 4.82 -4.16
CA VAL A 124 9.39 5.67 -2.97
C VAL A 124 8.72 5.02 -1.75
N ALA A 125 7.52 4.45 -1.90
CA ALA A 125 6.83 3.78 -0.80
C ALA A 125 7.67 2.62 -0.24
N ILE A 126 8.23 1.78 -1.12
CA ILE A 126 9.08 0.64 -0.72
C ILE A 126 10.35 1.12 -0.02
N ILE A 127 11.04 2.12 -0.58
CA ILE A 127 12.26 2.67 0.00
C ILE A 127 12.00 3.23 1.40
N LEU A 128 10.91 3.98 1.58
CA LEU A 128 10.53 4.52 2.89
C LEU A 128 10.19 3.41 3.89
N THR A 129 9.48 2.36 3.46
CA THR A 129 9.20 1.19 4.30
C THR A 129 10.48 0.48 4.74
N LEU A 130 11.40 0.23 3.81
CA LEU A 130 12.69 -0.41 4.13
C LEU A 130 13.56 0.47 5.04
N ALA A 131 13.59 1.78 4.80
CA ALA A 131 14.30 2.73 5.66
C ALA A 131 13.72 2.74 7.08
N ALA A 132 12.39 2.72 7.22
CA ALA A 132 11.73 2.64 8.53
C ALA A 132 12.12 1.36 9.29
N TRP A 133 12.16 0.21 8.59
CA TRP A 133 12.62 -1.03 9.19
C TRP A 133 14.08 -1.01 9.59
N LEU A 134 14.96 -0.47 8.74
CA LEU A 134 16.37 -0.35 9.03
C LEU A 134 16.60 0.49 10.30
N ILE A 135 15.92 1.63 10.40
CA ILE A 135 15.97 2.49 11.59
C ILE A 135 15.45 1.73 12.81
N PHE A 136 14.27 1.10 12.70
CA PHE A 136 13.66 0.36 13.81
C PHE A 136 14.58 -0.74 14.35
N LEU A 137 15.14 -1.57 13.46
CA LEU A 137 16.05 -2.65 13.83
C LEU A 137 17.36 -2.13 14.42
N THR A 138 17.90 -1.06 13.87
CA THR A 138 19.10 -0.43 14.42
C THR A 138 18.83 0.08 15.84
N VAL A 139 17.74 0.82 16.05
CA VAL A 139 17.45 1.38 17.38
C VAL A 139 17.22 0.30 18.44
N HIS A 140 16.56 -0.81 18.10
CA HIS A 140 16.18 -1.83 19.08
C HIS A 140 17.19 -2.97 19.25
N TYR A 141 17.96 -3.30 18.21
CA TYR A 141 18.82 -4.49 18.19
C TYR A 141 20.30 -4.19 17.98
N HIS A 142 20.72 -2.93 17.84
CA HIS A 142 22.14 -2.60 17.65
C HIS A 142 23.02 -3.10 18.79
N GLY A 143 22.57 -3.02 20.04
CA GLY A 143 23.31 -3.54 21.19
C GLY A 143 23.26 -5.06 21.35
N ALA A 144 22.26 -5.73 20.77
CA ALA A 144 22.07 -7.17 20.92
C ALA A 144 22.93 -7.98 19.95
N SER A 145 23.41 -7.39 18.84
CA SER A 145 24.15 -8.06 17.75
C SER A 145 23.43 -9.24 17.07
N VAL A 146 22.19 -9.53 17.46
CA VAL A 146 21.30 -10.53 16.87
C VAL A 146 19.93 -9.92 16.57
N VAL A 147 19.41 -10.20 15.38
CA VAL A 147 18.07 -9.78 14.94
C VAL A 147 17.18 -11.01 14.84
N PRO A 148 16.00 -11.03 15.49
CA PRO A 148 15.05 -12.14 15.36
C PRO A 148 14.61 -12.37 13.91
N LYS A 149 14.57 -13.64 13.49
CA LYS A 149 14.19 -14.04 12.13
C LYS A 149 12.79 -13.60 11.73
N THR A 150 11.88 -13.43 12.69
CA THR A 150 10.51 -12.92 12.48
C THR A 150 10.49 -11.60 11.71
N PHE A 151 11.46 -10.71 11.96
CA PHE A 151 11.53 -9.41 11.28
C PHE A 151 11.83 -9.54 9.79
N LEU A 152 12.49 -10.60 9.33
CA LEU A 152 12.71 -10.84 7.90
C LEU A 152 11.37 -11.02 7.18
N TYR A 153 10.45 -11.79 7.79
CA TYR A 153 9.11 -11.98 7.26
C TYR A 153 8.30 -10.68 7.29
N LEU A 154 8.35 -9.94 8.40
CA LEU A 154 7.65 -8.65 8.52
C LEU A 154 8.15 -7.60 7.52
N ILE A 155 9.46 -7.53 7.29
CA ILE A 155 10.06 -6.67 6.27
C ILE A 155 9.55 -7.07 4.88
N PHE A 156 9.60 -8.37 4.56
CA PHE A 156 9.12 -8.86 3.27
C PHE A 156 7.63 -8.54 3.04
N PHE A 157 6.79 -8.85 4.02
CA PHE A 157 5.35 -8.62 3.97
C PHE A 157 4.99 -7.14 3.86
N SER A 158 5.63 -6.28 4.66
CA SER A 158 5.41 -4.83 4.60
C SER A 158 5.91 -4.22 3.29
N ALA A 159 7.02 -4.72 2.71
CA ALA A 159 7.49 -4.29 1.40
C ALA A 159 6.50 -4.65 0.29
N LEU A 160 5.88 -5.84 0.33
CA LEU A 160 4.82 -6.23 -0.60
C LEU A 160 3.55 -5.37 -0.47
N ILE A 161 3.18 -5.04 0.77
CA ILE A 161 2.08 -4.11 1.04
C ILE A 161 2.40 -2.73 0.46
N ALA A 162 3.59 -2.20 0.74
CA ALA A 162 4.05 -0.91 0.24
C ALA A 162 4.13 -0.88 -1.29
N TYR A 163 4.55 -1.99 -1.91
CA TYR A 163 4.55 -2.17 -3.36
C TYR A 163 3.14 -2.04 -3.94
N THR A 164 2.16 -2.75 -3.36
CA THR A 164 0.77 -2.75 -3.85
C THR A 164 0.07 -1.40 -3.63
N LEU A 165 0.22 -0.84 -2.42
CA LEU A 165 -0.37 0.45 -2.07
C LEU A 165 0.27 1.60 -2.85
N GLY A 166 1.60 1.58 -3.00
CA GLY A 166 2.34 2.62 -3.70
C GLY A 166 1.99 2.73 -5.17
N LEU A 167 1.79 1.60 -5.87
CA LEU A 167 1.31 1.60 -7.25
C LEU A 167 -0.12 2.17 -7.35
N SER A 168 -1.02 1.69 -6.48
CA SER A 168 -2.41 2.13 -6.44
C SER A 168 -2.51 3.64 -6.18
N LEU A 169 -1.75 4.14 -5.19
CA LEU A 169 -1.64 5.57 -4.91
C LEU A 169 -1.06 6.35 -6.08
N GLY A 170 -0.01 5.83 -6.73
CA GLY A 170 0.61 6.45 -7.90
C GLY A 170 -0.39 6.68 -9.04
N ILE A 171 -1.21 5.66 -9.33
CA ILE A 171 -2.27 5.74 -10.33
C ILE A 171 -3.30 6.82 -9.96
N LEU A 172 -3.83 6.78 -8.74
CA LEU A 172 -4.85 7.74 -8.27
C LEU A 172 -4.31 9.18 -8.25
N MET A 173 -3.05 9.37 -7.85
CA MET A 173 -2.40 10.67 -7.88
C MET A 173 -2.18 11.17 -9.32
N GLY A 174 -1.87 10.27 -10.26
CA GLY A 174 -1.75 10.56 -11.69
C GLY A 174 -3.05 11.12 -12.27
N TYR A 175 -4.17 10.42 -12.08
CA TYR A 175 -5.49 10.88 -12.54
C TYR A 175 -5.87 12.23 -11.93
N ARG A 176 -5.62 12.42 -10.63
CA ARG A 176 -5.90 13.69 -9.94
C ARG A 176 -5.06 14.84 -10.46
N LYS A 177 -3.80 14.58 -10.86
CA LYS A 177 -2.93 15.62 -11.43
C LYS A 177 -3.42 16.04 -12.81
N MET A 178 -3.73 15.10 -13.70
CA MET A 178 -4.24 15.41 -15.05
C MET A 178 -5.57 16.17 -15.01
N GLY A 179 -6.50 15.75 -14.15
CA GLY A 179 -7.79 16.45 -13.99
C GLY A 179 -7.65 17.88 -13.45
N ARG A 180 -6.53 18.21 -12.79
CA ARG A 180 -6.27 19.55 -12.24
C ARG A 180 -5.58 20.49 -13.23
N TYR A 181 -4.79 19.97 -14.16
CA TYR A 181 -3.98 20.78 -15.08
C TYR A 181 -4.45 20.74 -16.53
N GLY A 182 -5.50 19.96 -16.85
CA GLY A 182 -6.01 19.88 -18.22
C GLY A 182 -5.01 19.28 -19.22
N GLU A 183 -3.98 18.59 -18.72
CA GLU A 183 -3.07 17.80 -19.56
C GLU A 183 -3.82 16.53 -20.00
N GLY A 184 -4.51 16.63 -21.13
CA GLY A 184 -5.15 15.56 -21.88
C GLY A 184 -4.85 15.76 -23.36
#